data_AF-A0A9E6CWX6-F1
#
_entry.id   AF-A0A9E6CWX6-F1
#
_cell.length_a   1.000
_cell.length_b   1.000
_cell.length_c   1.000
_cell.angle_alpha   90.00
_cell.angle_beta   90.00
_cell.angle_gamma   90.00
#
_symmetry.space_group_name_H-M   'P 1'
#
loop_
_entity.id
_entity.type
_entity.pdbx_description
1 polymer ?
#
loop_
_entity_poly.entity_id
_entity_poly.type
_entity_poly.pdbx_seq_one_letter_code
_entity_poly.pdbx_strand_id
1 'polypeptide(L)'
;MPANLSPDAKAGRELAIATGCASCHGSNGQGRVGPKFIGLADSQVLLSDGTTVTADDTYLYESIKNPDAKRRRGATSMMPSFNLSDAEIASIISYIRALKG
;
A
#
# COMPACT_ATOMS: atom_id res chain seq x y z
N MET A 1 7.28 10.11 15.48
CA MET A 1 7.06 10.32 14.03
C MET A 1 8.13 9.53 13.29
N PRO A 2 7.87 8.73 12.24
CA PRO A 2 8.95 8.01 11.58
C PRO A 2 9.86 9.07 10.93
N ALA A 3 11.03 9.25 11.52
CA ALA A 3 11.94 10.36 11.29
C ALA A 3 12.96 9.97 10.22
N ASN A 4 12.51 9.86 8.96
CA ASN A 4 13.27 10.12 7.71
C ASN A 4 12.54 9.46 6.53
N LEU A 5 11.44 10.07 6.10
CA LEU A 5 10.90 9.75 4.78
C LEU A 5 11.82 10.39 3.73
N SER A 6 12.29 9.61 2.75
CA SER A 6 12.95 10.14 1.56
C SER A 6 12.01 11.13 0.83
N PRO A 7 12.54 12.03 -0.03
CA PRO A 7 11.69 12.92 -0.82
C PRO A 7 10.55 12.19 -1.56
N ASP A 8 10.84 11.02 -2.12
CA ASP A 8 9.86 10.18 -2.83
C ASP A 8 8.81 9.60 -1.87
N ALA A 9 9.23 9.17 -0.67
CA ALA A 9 8.31 8.69 0.35
C ALA A 9 7.43 9.80 0.92
N LYS A 10 7.90 11.05 0.96
CA LYS A 10 7.06 12.21 1.31
C LYS A 10 6.03 12.49 0.22
N ALA A 11 6.44 12.50 -1.04
CA ALA A 11 5.55 12.67 -2.18
C ALA A 11 4.48 11.55 -2.22
N GLY A 12 4.89 10.29 -2.00
CA GLY A 12 3.98 9.15 -1.91
C GLY A 12 2.98 9.26 -0.77
N ARG A 13 3.40 9.78 0.39
CA ARG A 13 2.49 10.06 1.52
C ARG A 13 1.46 11.12 1.16
N GLU A 14 1.89 12.23 0.58
CA GLU A 14 1.00 13.32 0.19
C GLU A 14 -0.01 12.86 -0.87
N LEU A 15 0.46 12.09 -1.85
CA LEU A 15 -0.40 11.49 -2.85
C LEU A 15 -1.40 10.51 -2.23
N ALA A 16 -0.96 9.62 -1.34
CA ALA A 16 -1.85 8.71 -0.63
C ALA A 16 -2.92 9.44 0.21
N ILE A 17 -2.64 10.65 0.69
CA ILE A 17 -3.62 11.50 1.37
C ILE A 17 -4.55 12.16 0.36
N ALA A 18 -4.01 12.76 -0.70
CA ALA A 18 -4.77 13.47 -1.74
C ALA A 18 -5.71 12.55 -2.52
N THR A 19 -5.28 11.33 -2.82
CA THR A 19 -6.05 10.30 -3.54
C THR A 19 -7.07 9.59 -2.63
N GLY A 20 -7.00 9.79 -1.31
CA GLY A 20 -7.93 9.21 -0.35
C GLY A 20 -7.55 7.83 0.20
N CYS A 21 -6.38 7.30 -0.15
CA CYS A 21 -5.84 6.04 0.37
C CYS A 21 -5.75 6.06 1.91
N ALA A 22 -5.42 7.22 2.49
CA ALA A 22 -5.34 7.47 3.92
C ALA A 22 -6.65 7.18 4.68
N SER A 23 -7.81 7.28 4.02
CA SER A 23 -9.11 6.99 4.65
C SER A 23 -9.26 5.52 5.04
N CYS A 24 -8.71 4.61 4.23
CA CYS A 24 -8.78 3.16 4.44
C CYS A 24 -7.50 2.58 5.07
N HIS A 25 -6.33 3.07 4.68
CA HIS A 25 -5.03 2.55 5.15
C HIS A 25 -4.41 3.39 6.28
N GLY A 26 -5.07 4.48 6.67
CA GLY A 26 -4.63 5.41 7.70
C GLY A 26 -3.65 6.46 7.16
N SER A 27 -3.73 7.68 7.70
CA SER A 27 -2.89 8.82 7.28
C SER A 27 -1.39 8.58 7.49
N ASN A 28 -1.03 7.70 8.42
CA ASN A 28 0.35 7.29 8.68
C ASN A 28 0.57 5.79 8.37
N GLY A 29 -0.29 5.17 7.56
CA GLY A 29 -0.16 3.76 7.21
C GLY A 29 -0.46 2.77 8.35
N GLN A 30 -1.11 3.24 9.42
CA GLN A 30 -1.46 2.42 10.59
C GLN A 30 -2.53 1.35 10.32
N GLY A 31 -3.21 1.41 9.17
CA GLY A 31 -4.33 0.54 8.83
C GLY A 31 -5.63 0.98 9.50
N ARG A 32 -6.74 0.84 8.78
CA ARG A 32 -8.10 0.98 9.32
C ARG A 32 -8.99 -0.08 8.69
N VAL A 33 -9.60 0.27 7.55
CA VAL A 33 -10.45 -0.61 6.75
C VAL A 33 -9.57 -1.53 5.89
N GLY A 34 -8.49 -0.98 5.35
CA GLY A 34 -7.47 -1.71 4.62
C GLY A 34 -6.27 -2.09 5.50
N PRO A 35 -5.32 -2.88 4.95
CA PRO A 35 -4.02 -3.14 5.56
C PRO A 35 -3.38 -1.93 6.22
N LYS A 36 -2.65 -2.18 7.31
CA LYS A 36 -1.52 -1.32 7.66
C LYS A 36 -0.44 -1.42 6.59
N PHE A 37 0.13 -0.28 6.23
CA PHE A 37 1.34 -0.18 5.42
C PHE A 37 2.61 -0.37 6.26
N ILE A 38 2.52 -0.06 7.55
CA ILE A 38 3.64 -0.23 8.49
C ILE A 38 4.01 -1.71 8.57
N GLY A 39 5.27 -2.01 8.21
CA GLY A 39 5.80 -3.37 8.14
C GLY A 39 5.14 -4.24 7.07
N LEU A 40 4.45 -3.66 6.08
CA LEU A 40 3.83 -4.41 4.98
C LEU A 40 4.87 -4.83 3.95
N ALA A 41 5.81 -3.94 3.61
CA ALA A 41 6.87 -4.24 2.66
C ALA A 41 7.68 -5.47 3.12
N ASP A 42 7.87 -6.43 2.21
CA ASP A 42 8.54 -7.72 2.43
C ASP A 42 7.83 -8.66 3.44
N SER A 43 6.60 -8.34 3.85
CA SER A 43 5.80 -9.24 4.69
C SER A 43 5.11 -10.32 3.86
N GLN A 44 4.79 -11.44 4.49
CA GLN A 44 3.98 -12.48 3.86
C GLN A 44 2.49 -12.11 3.92
N VAL A 45 1.85 -12.12 2.76
CA VAL A 45 0.45 -11.83 2.56
C VAL A 45 -0.27 -13.08 2.10
N LEU A 46 -1.24 -13.52 2.90
CA LEU A 46 -2.14 -14.60 2.52
C LEU A 46 -3.27 -14.06 1.64
N LEU A 47 -3.41 -14.62 0.45
CA LEU A 47 -4.44 -14.29 -0.54
C LEU A 47 -5.70 -15.15 -0.32
N SER A 48 -6.81 -14.68 -0.89
CA SER A 48 -8.12 -15.31 -0.76
C SER A 48 -8.19 -16.69 -1.40
N ASP A 49 -7.32 -16.98 -2.37
CA ASP A 49 -7.15 -18.28 -3.01
C ASP A 49 -6.37 -19.29 -2.15
N GLY A 50 -5.86 -18.87 -0.99
CA GLY A 50 -5.07 -19.70 -0.08
C GLY A 50 -3.56 -19.67 -0.35
N THR A 51 -3.10 -18.94 -1.37
CA THR A 51 -1.68 -18.75 -1.65
C THR A 51 -1.09 -17.66 -0.76
N THR A 52 0.19 -17.79 -0.43
CA THR A 52 0.94 -16.76 0.30
C THR A 52 1.94 -16.13 -0.65
N VAL A 53 1.88 -14.81 -0.78
CA VAL A 53 2.80 -14.02 -1.60
C VAL A 53 3.59 -13.06 -0.73
N THR A 54 4.80 -12.70 -1.15
CA THR A 54 5.56 -11.64 -0.52
C THR A 54 5.01 -10.29 -0.98
N ALA A 55 4.79 -9.37 -0.06
CA ALA A 55 4.45 -7.99 -0.38
C ALA A 55 5.69 -7.20 -0.83
N ASP A 56 6.25 -7.64 -1.94
CA ASP A 56 7.33 -6.97 -2.66
C ASP A 56 6.80 -5.79 -3.50
N ASP A 57 7.70 -5.08 -4.16
CA ASP A 57 7.35 -3.88 -4.93
C ASP A 57 6.42 -4.22 -6.12
N THR A 58 6.58 -5.40 -6.72
CA THR A 58 5.71 -5.89 -7.79
C THR A 58 4.30 -6.17 -7.28
N TYR A 59 4.17 -6.83 -6.13
CA TYR A 59 2.90 -7.09 -5.48
C TYR A 59 2.21 -5.78 -5.09
N LEU A 60 2.93 -4.82 -4.52
CA LEU A 60 2.39 -3.53 -4.14
C LEU A 60 1.94 -2.73 -5.37
N TYR A 61 2.74 -2.73 -6.43
CA TYR A 61 2.38 -2.09 -7.70
C TYR A 61 1.11 -2.70 -8.30
N GLU A 62 1.05 -4.02 -8.42
CA GLU A 62 -0.12 -4.71 -8.93
C GLU A 62 -1.35 -4.52 -8.04
N SER A 63 -1.18 -4.47 -6.72
CA SER A 63 -2.29 -4.23 -5.78
C SER A 63 -2.85 -2.81 -5.89
N ILE A 64 -2.04 -1.83 -6.30
CA ILE A 64 -2.49 -0.46 -6.52
C ILE A 64 -3.13 -0.31 -7.91
N LYS A 65 -2.51 -0.91 -8.94
CA LYS A 65 -2.99 -0.85 -10.33
C LYS A 65 -4.26 -1.68 -10.53
N ASN A 66 -4.27 -2.90 -9.98
CA ASN A 66 -5.30 -3.92 -10.10
C ASN A 66 -5.63 -4.51 -8.71
N PRO A 67 -6.29 -3.74 -7.83
CA PRO A 67 -6.60 -4.17 -6.46
C PRO A 67 -7.44 -5.46 -6.36
N ASP A 68 -8.28 -5.73 -7.36
CA ASP A 68 -9.10 -6.95 -7.40
C ASP A 68 -8.32 -8.20 -7.84
N ALA A 69 -7.13 -8.05 -8.45
CA ALA A 69 -6.37 -9.19 -8.96
C ALA A 69 -5.78 -10.06 -7.83
N LYS A 70 -5.33 -9.44 -6.73
CA LYS A 70 -4.67 -10.15 -5.61
C LYS A 70 -5.28 -9.78 -4.26
N ARG A 71 -6.55 -10.14 -4.10
CA ARG A 71 -7.32 -9.85 -2.89
C ARG A 71 -6.82 -10.68 -1.70
N ARG A 72 -6.40 -10.01 -0.63
CA ARG A 72 -5.97 -10.65 0.61
C ARG A 72 -7.11 -11.41 1.28
N ARG A 73 -6.78 -12.54 1.90
CA ARG A 73 -7.75 -13.35 2.62
C ARG A 73 -8.39 -12.53 3.75
N GLY A 74 -9.72 -12.56 3.81
CA GLY A 74 -10.47 -11.82 4.82
C GLY A 74 -10.55 -10.31 4.57
N ALA A 75 -10.10 -9.81 3.41
CA ALA A 75 -10.44 -8.45 3.01
C ALA A 75 -11.97 -8.32 2.93
N THR A 76 -12.53 -7.39 3.71
CA THR A 76 -13.98 -7.11 3.76
C THR A 76 -14.38 -5.97 2.85
N SER A 77 -13.45 -5.09 2.48
CA SER A 77 -13.67 -3.93 1.62
C SER A 77 -12.99 -4.12 0.27
N MET A 78 -13.53 -3.51 -0.78
CA MET A 78 -12.90 -3.45 -2.10
C MET A 78 -12.02 -2.20 -2.15
N MET A 79 -10.73 -2.39 -2.44
CA MET A 79 -9.84 -1.26 -2.71
C MET A 79 -10.19 -0.73 -4.10
N PRO A 80 -10.54 0.55 -4.23
CA PRO A 80 -10.91 1.11 -5.53
C PRO A 80 -9.70 1.18 -6.45
N SER A 81 -9.93 1.02 -7.74
CA SER A 81 -8.90 1.26 -8.75
C SER A 81 -8.65 2.76 -8.88
N PHE A 82 -7.39 3.16 -8.72
CA PHE A 82 -6.99 4.55 -8.90
C PHE A 82 -6.30 4.72 -10.25
N ASN A 83 -6.63 5.80 -10.95
CA ASN A 83 -6.00 6.11 -12.23
C ASN A 83 -4.66 6.83 -12.02
N LEU A 84 -3.74 6.17 -11.33
CA LEU A 84 -2.40 6.69 -11.03
C LEU A 84 -1.41 6.28 -12.13
N SER A 85 -0.49 7.18 -12.44
CA SER A 85 0.67 6.91 -13.26
C SER A 85 1.68 6.02 -12.53
N ASP A 86 2.55 5.37 -13.28
CA ASP A 86 3.48 4.41 -12.69
C ASP A 86 4.51 5.10 -11.76
N ALA A 87 4.83 6.38 -12.04
CA ALA A 87 5.67 7.22 -11.18
C ALA A 87 4.99 7.58 -9.84
N GLU A 88 3.69 7.86 -9.89
CA GLU A 88 2.86 8.09 -8.70
C GLU A 88 2.78 6.84 -7.82
N ILE A 89 2.56 5.68 -8.44
CA ILE A 89 2.54 4.40 -7.75
C ILE A 89 3.91 4.10 -7.11
N ALA A 90 5.01 4.33 -7.83
CA ALA A 90 6.36 4.15 -7.30
C ALA A 90 6.65 5.03 -6.07
N SER A 91 6.12 6.26 -6.06
CA SER A 91 6.22 7.16 -4.90
C SER A 91 5.46 6.60 -3.69
N ILE A 92 4.24 6.09 -3.89
CA ILE A 92 3.45 5.44 -2.83
C ILE A 92 4.16 4.17 -2.31
N ILE A 93 4.73 3.35 -3.19
CA ILE A 93 5.50 2.17 -2.78
C ILE A 93 6.70 2.59 -1.94
N SER A 94 7.43 3.62 -2.35
CA SER A 94 8.54 4.18 -1.58
C SER A 94 8.11 4.62 -0.18
N TYR A 95 6.92 5.20 -0.06
CA TYR A 95 6.33 5.52 1.25
C TYR A 95 6.04 4.26 2.08
N ILE A 96 5.41 3.23 1.51
CA ILE A 96 5.14 1.96 2.20
C ILE A 96 6.45 1.30 2.67
N ARG A 97 7.49 1.30 1.83
CA ARG A 97 8.82 0.78 2.18
C ARG A 97 9.48 1.60 3.30
N ALA A 98 9.33 2.92 3.29
CA ALA A 98 9.85 3.78 4.36
C ALA A 98 9.16 3.54 5.71
N LEU A 99 7.94 2.98 5.70
CA LEU A 99 7.22 2.54 6.90
C LEU A 99 7.59 1.12 7.36
N LYS A 100 8.59 0.48 6.74
CA LYS A 100 9.05 -0.87 7.09
C LYS A 100 9.66 -0.96 8.50
N GLY A 101 10.10 0.15 9.07
CA GLY A 101 10.70 0.21 10.41
C GLY A 101 12.19 -0.12 10.39
#